data_AF-A0A089KL21-F1
#
_entry.id   AF-A0A089KL21-F1
#
_cell.length_a   1.000
_cell.length_b   1.000
_cell.length_c   1.000
_cell.angle_alpha   90.00
_cell.angle_beta   90.00
_cell.angle_gamma   90.00
#
_symmetry.space_group_name_H-M   'P 1'
#
loop_
_entity.id
_entity.type
_entity.pdbx_description
1 polymer ?
#
loop_
_entity_poly.entity_id
_entity_poly.type
_entity_poly.pdbx_seq_one_letter_code
_entity_poly.pdbx_strand_id
1 'polypeptide(L)'
;MDITSLLLLGLAALGIISSNSPVTIAMVVLLLLRVLGLQQTFPWMEKHGLTIGIIILTIGVMTPLASGKISLNTVWQSFFHWKSLTAIGIGMLVAYLGGRGAVLMGSQPTVIAGLLIGTVLGVALFKGVPVGPLIAAGLLSLIIGRG
;
A
#
# COMPACT_ATOMS: atom_id res chain seq x y z
N MET A 1 -14.74 -17.39 21.58
CA MET A 1 -14.62 -16.79 20.23
C MET A 1 -13.41 -15.88 20.24
N ASP A 2 -12.38 -16.20 19.46
CA ASP A 2 -11.11 -15.47 19.50
C ASP A 2 -11.29 -14.01 19.06
N ILE A 3 -10.75 -13.08 19.84
CA ILE A 3 -10.78 -11.62 19.57
C ILE A 3 -10.32 -11.28 18.14
N THR A 4 -9.35 -12.04 17.63
CA THR A 4 -8.83 -11.88 16.27
C THR A 4 -9.83 -12.27 15.19
N SER A 5 -10.76 -13.18 15.47
CA SER A 5 -11.85 -13.57 14.55
C SER A 5 -12.92 -12.48 14.51
N LEU A 6 -13.26 -11.89 15.67
CA LEU A 6 -14.14 -10.72 15.78
C LEU A 6 -13.57 -9.49 15.06
N LEU A 7 -12.26 -9.26 15.19
CA LEU A 7 -11.57 -8.14 14.54
C LEU A 7 -11.57 -8.29 13.01
N LEU A 8 -11.29 -9.50 12.49
CA LEU A 8 -11.39 -9.77 11.06
C LEU A 8 -12.84 -9.69 10.54
N LEU A 9 -13.82 -10.14 11.32
CA LEU A 9 -15.23 -10.02 10.96
C LEU A 9 -15.67 -8.55 10.87
N GLY A 10 -15.24 -7.72 11.81
CA GLY A 10 -15.48 -6.27 11.79
C GLY A 10 -14.80 -5.58 10.60
N LEU A 11 -13.54 -5.94 10.31
CA LEU A 11 -12.84 -5.42 9.13
C LEU A 11 -13.49 -5.86 7.81
N ALA A 12 -14.03 -7.08 7.74
CA ALA A 12 -14.75 -7.57 6.57
C ALA A 12 -16.10 -6.86 6.38
N ALA A 13 -16.84 -6.62 7.46
CA ALA A 13 -18.07 -5.81 7.42
C ALA A 13 -17.78 -4.39 6.92
N LEU A 14 -16.70 -3.76 7.40
CA LEU A 14 -16.23 -2.47 6.89
C LEU A 14 -15.80 -2.53 5.41
N GLY A 15 -15.17 -3.62 4.98
CA GLY A 15 -14.78 -3.84 3.58
C GLY A 15 -15.96 -3.99 2.61
N ILE A 16 -17.10 -4.51 3.09
CA ILE A 16 -18.36 -4.58 2.32
C ILE A 16 -18.99 -3.18 2.22
N ILE A 17 -18.98 -2.41 3.31
CA ILE A 17 -19.49 -1.03 3.34
C ILE A 17 -18.63 -0.11 2.43
N SER A 18 -17.32 -0.34 2.39
CA SER A 18 -16.35 0.44 1.63
C SER A 18 -16.58 0.44 0.10
N SER A 19 -17.35 -0.51 -0.45
CA SER A 19 -17.66 -0.60 -1.90
C SER A 19 -16.43 -0.55 -2.81
N ASN A 20 -15.23 -0.89 -2.29
CA ASN A 20 -13.97 -0.76 -2.99
C ASN A 20 -13.45 -2.15 -3.32
N SER A 21 -13.68 -2.60 -4.56
CA SER A 21 -13.45 -3.99 -5.00
C SER A 21 -12.08 -4.58 -4.62
N PRO A 22 -10.95 -3.85 -4.75
CA PRO A 22 -9.65 -4.39 -4.36
C PRO A 22 -9.55 -4.73 -2.87
N VAL A 23 -10.13 -3.89 -1.99
CA VAL A 23 -10.12 -4.11 -0.53
C VAL A 23 -10.98 -5.31 -0.18
N THR A 24 -12.19 -5.35 -0.72
CA THR A 24 -13.13 -6.42 -0.46
C THR A 24 -12.53 -7.76 -0.87
N ILE A 25 -11.91 -7.84 -2.05
CA ILE A 25 -11.23 -9.05 -2.53
C ILE A 25 -10.10 -9.46 -1.58
N ALA A 26 -9.20 -8.53 -1.19
CA ALA A 26 -8.09 -8.83 -0.29
C ALA A 26 -8.58 -9.35 1.08
N MET A 27 -9.61 -8.72 1.65
CA MET A 27 -10.19 -9.12 2.94
C MET A 27 -10.88 -10.50 2.87
N VAL A 28 -11.63 -10.77 1.79
CA VAL A 28 -12.27 -12.07 1.58
C VAL A 28 -11.23 -13.18 1.41
N VAL A 29 -10.16 -12.94 0.66
CA VAL A 29 -9.07 -13.92 0.50
C VAL A 29 -8.40 -14.23 1.84
N LEU A 30 -8.08 -13.20 2.64
CA LEU A 30 -7.49 -13.39 3.98
C LEU A 30 -8.42 -14.15 4.92
N LEU A 31 -9.73 -13.85 4.89
CA LEU A 31 -10.74 -14.61 5.64
C LEU A 31 -10.81 -16.07 5.21
N LEU A 32 -10.85 -16.35 3.91
CA LEU A 32 -10.89 -17.72 3.39
C LEU A 32 -9.66 -18.53 3.83
N LEU A 33 -8.46 -17.97 3.69
CA LEU A 33 -7.22 -18.63 4.11
C LEU A 33 -7.24 -18.97 5.61
N ARG A 34 -7.84 -18.10 6.43
CA ARG A 34 -7.99 -18.35 7.86
C ARG A 34 -9.02 -19.45 8.16
N VAL A 35 -10.15 -19.47 7.48
CA VAL A 35 -11.18 -20.51 7.64
C VAL A 35 -10.65 -21.88 7.20
N LEU A 36 -9.78 -21.91 6.19
CA LEU A 36 -9.12 -23.12 5.67
C LEU A 36 -7.94 -23.62 6.53
N GLY A 37 -7.58 -22.94 7.63
CA GLY A 37 -6.47 -23.37 8.48
C GLY A 37 -5.07 -23.11 7.90
N LEU A 38 -4.95 -22.25 6.88
CA LEU A 38 -3.70 -21.96 6.17
C LEU A 38 -2.90 -20.79 6.79
N GLN A 39 -3.04 -20.53 8.10
CA GLN A 39 -2.34 -19.42 8.78
C GLN A 39 -0.80 -19.50 8.64
N GLN A 40 -0.25 -20.68 8.36
CA GLN A 40 1.18 -20.88 8.08
C GLN A 40 1.67 -20.10 6.84
N THR A 41 0.76 -19.71 5.94
CA THR A 41 1.08 -18.90 4.74
C THR A 41 1.19 -17.41 5.03
N PHE A 42 0.73 -16.94 6.20
CA PHE A 42 0.67 -15.51 6.53
C PHE A 42 2.07 -14.88 6.63
N PRO A 43 3.07 -15.49 7.31
CA PRO A 43 4.42 -14.94 7.36
C PRO A 43 5.08 -14.83 5.98
N TRP A 44 4.76 -15.77 5.07
CA TRP A 44 5.28 -15.72 3.69
C TRP A 44 4.63 -14.58 2.90
N MET A 45 3.31 -14.38 3.02
CA MET A 45 2.59 -13.25 2.42
C MET A 45 3.05 -11.91 2.98
N GLU A 46 3.32 -11.80 4.28
CA GLU A 46 3.85 -10.56 4.86
C GLU A 46 5.25 -10.24 4.33
N LYS A 47 6.12 -11.26 4.23
CA LYS A 47 7.51 -11.08 3.78
C LYS A 47 7.65 -10.81 2.28
N HIS A 48 6.89 -11.51 1.44
CA HIS A 48 7.04 -11.42 -0.01
C HIS A 48 5.88 -10.72 -0.72
N GLY A 49 4.69 -10.63 -0.10
CA GLY A 49 3.51 -10.05 -0.73
C GLY A 49 3.69 -8.58 -1.09
N LEU A 50 4.34 -7.79 -0.22
CA LEU A 50 4.66 -6.40 -0.54
C LEU A 50 5.63 -6.30 -1.72
N THR A 51 6.71 -7.09 -1.70
CA THR A 51 7.72 -7.11 -2.77
C THR A 51 7.11 -7.50 -4.11
N ILE A 52 6.31 -8.58 -4.14
CA ILE A 52 5.60 -9.03 -5.33
C ILE A 52 4.63 -7.96 -5.82
N GLY A 53 3.88 -7.33 -4.91
CA GLY A 53 2.97 -6.23 -5.22
C GLY A 53 3.68 -5.03 -5.86
N ILE A 54 4.83 -4.62 -5.32
CA ILE A 54 5.64 -3.53 -5.88
C ILE A 54 6.17 -3.89 -7.27
N ILE A 55 6.61 -5.13 -7.48
CA ILE A 55 7.07 -5.60 -8.80
C ILE A 55 5.94 -5.51 -9.82
N ILE A 56 4.76 -6.05 -9.48
CA ILE A 56 3.57 -6.01 -10.36
C ILE A 56 3.15 -4.57 -10.66
N LEU A 57 3.13 -3.70 -9.63
CA LEU A 57 2.83 -2.28 -9.80
C LEU A 57 3.82 -1.59 -10.73
N THR A 58 5.12 -1.85 -10.56
CA THR A 58 6.18 -1.28 -11.39
C THR A 58 6.04 -1.69 -12.85
N ILE A 59 5.74 -2.97 -13.10
CA ILE A 59 5.44 -3.47 -14.45
C ILE A 59 4.25 -2.73 -15.05
N GLY A 60 3.16 -2.58 -14.30
CA GLY A 60 1.97 -1.85 -14.74
C GLY A 60 2.28 -0.39 -15.14
N VAL A 61 3.07 0.31 -14.33
CA VAL A 61 3.49 1.70 -14.60
C VAL A 61 4.46 1.80 -15.78
N MET A 62 5.31 0.78 -16.00
CA MET A 62 6.24 0.73 -17.15
C MET A 62 5.59 0.23 -18.45
N THR A 63 4.40 -0.36 -18.39
CA THR A 63 3.70 -0.92 -19.57
C THR A 63 3.44 0.12 -20.67
N PRO A 64 3.04 1.38 -20.39
CA PRO A 64 2.90 2.42 -21.42
C PRO A 64 4.20 2.77 -22.15
N LEU A 65 5.34 2.68 -21.45
CA LEU A 65 6.67 2.86 -22.06
C LEU A 65 7.01 1.66 -22.96
N ALA A 66 6.82 0.44 -22.47
CA ALA A 66 7.09 -0.78 -23.22
C ALA A 66 6.18 -0.96 -24.44
N SER A 67 4.94 -0.48 -24.37
CA SER A 67 3.97 -0.51 -25.48
C SER A 67 4.16 0.62 -26.51
N GLY A 68 5.18 1.48 -26.34
CA GLY A 68 5.48 2.57 -27.27
C GLY A 68 4.49 3.75 -27.22
N LYS A 69 3.54 3.75 -26.27
CA LYS A 69 2.58 4.86 -26.06
C LYS A 69 3.28 6.13 -25.57
N ILE A 70 4.44 5.99 -24.93
CA ILE A 70 5.28 7.09 -24.47
C ILE A 70 6.58 7.06 -25.28
N SER A 71 6.75 8.00 -26.20
CA SER A 71 7.96 8.12 -27.01
C SER A 71 9.12 8.68 -26.19
N LEU A 72 10.36 8.24 -26.46
CA LEU A 72 11.56 8.77 -25.79
C LEU A 72 11.70 10.30 -25.93
N ASN A 73 11.21 10.89 -27.02
CA ASN A 73 11.15 12.33 -27.20
C ASN A 73 10.24 13.05 -26.20
N THR A 74 9.09 12.47 -25.84
CA THR A 74 8.18 13.11 -24.86
C THR A 74 8.75 13.02 -23.45
N VAL A 75 9.48 11.95 -23.13
CA VAL A 75 10.28 11.85 -21.89
C VAL A 75 11.31 12.97 -21.87
N TRP A 76 12.07 13.15 -22.94
CA TRP A 76 13.16 14.13 -22.96
C TRP A 76 12.68 15.58 -22.86
N GLN A 77 11.59 15.88 -23.55
CA GLN A 77 10.92 17.19 -23.49
C GLN A 77 10.26 17.43 -22.12
N SER A 78 9.81 16.37 -21.44
CA SER A 78 9.31 16.46 -20.07
C SER A 78 10.40 16.89 -19.09
N PHE A 79 11.67 16.51 -19.27
CA PHE A 79 12.74 16.99 -18.38
C PHE A 79 12.95 18.52 -18.43
N PHE A 80 12.53 19.19 -19.51
CA PHE A 80 12.60 20.66 -19.63
C PHE A 80 11.35 21.39 -19.13
N HIS A 81 10.28 20.67 -18.79
CA HIS A 81 9.06 21.28 -18.24
C HIS A 81 9.11 21.35 -16.71
N TRP A 82 8.87 22.55 -16.16
CA TRP A 82 8.82 22.79 -14.70
C TRP A 82 7.87 21.84 -13.94
N LYS A 83 6.75 21.46 -14.56
CA LYS A 83 5.77 20.50 -13.99
C LYS A 83 6.33 19.09 -13.84
N SER A 84 7.22 18.68 -14.74
CA SER A 84 7.85 17.36 -14.69
C SER A 84 9.05 17.35 -13.74
N LEU A 85 9.81 18.45 -13.67
CA LEU A 85 10.87 18.60 -12.66
C LEU A 85 10.32 18.51 -11.23
N THR A 86 9.18 19.16 -10.97
CA THR A 86 8.46 19.05 -9.69
C THR A 86 7.92 17.64 -9.45
N ALA A 87 7.38 16.97 -10.48
CA ALA A 87 6.96 15.57 -10.38
C ALA A 87 8.12 14.61 -10.04
N ILE A 88 9.30 14.81 -10.64
CA ILE A 88 10.52 14.05 -10.32
C ILE A 88 10.95 14.29 -8.88
N GLY A 89 10.94 15.56 -8.43
CA GLY A 89 11.26 15.91 -7.05
C GLY A 89 10.33 15.23 -6.04
N ILE A 90 9.01 15.30 -6.28
CA ILE A 90 8.02 14.62 -5.43
C ILE A 90 8.21 13.10 -5.48
N GLY A 91 8.45 12.53 -6.66
CA GLY A 91 8.70 11.09 -6.81
C GLY A 91 9.92 10.62 -6.00
N MET A 92 11.01 11.38 -6.02
CA MET A 92 12.21 11.08 -5.24
C MET A 92 11.94 11.18 -3.73
N LEU A 93 11.19 12.19 -3.29
CA LEU A 93 10.78 12.33 -1.89
C LEU A 93 9.91 11.15 -1.45
N VAL A 94 8.90 10.77 -2.23
CA VAL A 94 8.01 9.65 -1.91
C VAL A 94 8.77 8.33 -1.85
N ALA A 95 9.72 8.10 -2.78
CA ALA A 95 10.57 6.90 -2.74
C ALA A 95 11.43 6.85 -1.46
N TYR A 96 12.00 7.98 -1.06
CA TYR A 96 12.76 8.09 0.19
C TYR A 96 11.89 7.79 1.42
N LEU A 97 10.67 8.33 1.45
CA LEU A 97 9.70 8.07 2.52
C LEU A 97 9.25 6.62 2.54
N GLY A 98 9.02 6.00 1.38
CA GLY A 98 8.68 4.59 1.28
C GLY A 98 9.77 3.70 1.88
N GLY A 99 11.04 4.00 1.60
CA GLY A 99 12.17 3.29 2.21
C GLY A 99 12.19 3.42 3.75
N ARG A 100 11.94 4.62 4.28
CA ARG A 100 11.82 4.81 5.75
C ARG A 100 10.60 4.10 6.33
N GLY A 101 9.46 4.15 5.64
CA GLY A 101 8.23 3.48 6.03
C GLY A 101 8.41 1.96 6.12
N ALA A 102 9.14 1.36 5.17
CA ALA A 102 9.46 -0.06 5.19
C ALA A 102 10.25 -0.47 6.46
N VAL A 103 11.20 0.37 6.89
CA VAL A 103 11.97 0.14 8.12
C VAL A 103 11.04 0.23 9.34
N LEU A 104 10.23 1.31 9.44
CA LEU A 104 9.28 1.49 10.54
C LEU A 104 8.30 0.30 10.66
N MET A 105 7.92 -0.28 9.51
CA MET A 105 7.05 -1.45 9.46
C MET A 105 7.71 -2.73 10.04
N GLY A 106 9.03 -2.85 9.97
CA GLY A 106 9.74 -3.94 10.64
C GLY A 106 9.95 -3.69 12.14
N SER A 107 10.09 -2.41 12.54
CA SER A 107 10.50 -2.04 13.90
C SER A 107 9.35 -1.91 14.89
N GLN A 108 8.17 -1.43 14.47
CA GLN A 108 7.06 -1.09 15.37
C GLN A 108 5.68 -1.55 14.85
N PRO A 109 5.33 -2.84 15.02
CA PRO A 109 4.08 -3.42 14.51
C PRO A 109 2.81 -2.75 15.06
N THR A 110 2.85 -2.29 16.30
CA THR A 110 1.74 -1.57 16.96
C THR A 110 1.38 -0.27 16.25
N VAL A 111 2.37 0.47 15.76
CA VAL A 111 2.15 1.72 15.03
C VAL A 111 1.51 1.45 13.67
N ILE A 112 1.92 0.37 12.99
CA ILE A 112 1.35 -0.07 11.71
C ILE A 112 -0.11 -0.48 11.88
N ALA A 113 -0.43 -1.21 12.94
CA ALA A 113 -1.80 -1.62 13.22
C ALA A 113 -2.73 -0.40 13.35
N GLY A 114 -2.29 0.64 14.08
CA GLY A 114 -3.00 1.91 14.16
C GLY A 114 -3.14 2.60 12.79
N LEU A 115 -2.09 2.55 11.97
CA LEU A 115 -2.09 3.09 10.60
C LEU A 115 -3.08 2.38 9.67
N LEU A 116 -3.17 1.04 9.78
CA LEU A 116 -4.10 0.24 8.99
C LEU A 116 -5.54 0.57 9.38
N ILE A 117 -5.82 0.70 10.68
CA ILE A 117 -7.15 1.12 11.15
C ILE A 117 -7.48 2.52 10.61
N GLY A 118 -6.55 3.47 10.72
CA GLY A 118 -6.74 4.84 10.22
C GLY A 118 -6.98 4.91 8.71
N THR A 119 -6.22 4.14 7.92
CA THR A 119 -6.39 4.12 6.45
C THR A 119 -7.70 3.44 6.02
N VAL A 120 -8.11 2.37 6.70
CA VAL A 120 -9.42 1.72 6.45
C VAL A 120 -10.57 2.67 6.81
N LEU A 121 -10.51 3.34 7.95
CA LEU A 121 -11.50 4.35 8.35
C LEU A 121 -11.54 5.51 7.35
N GLY A 122 -10.39 6.01 6.91
CA GLY A 122 -10.30 7.08 5.92
C GLY A 122 -10.94 6.68 4.59
N VAL A 123 -10.67 5.46 4.11
CA VAL A 123 -11.29 4.92 2.90
C VAL A 123 -12.81 4.80 3.07
N ALA A 124 -13.27 4.25 4.20
CA ALA A 124 -14.69 4.03 4.47
C ALA A 124 -15.49 5.35 4.59
N LEU A 125 -14.91 6.39 5.21
CA LEU A 125 -15.58 7.67 5.43
C LEU A 125 -15.48 8.61 4.23
N PHE A 126 -14.33 8.67 3.57
CA PHE A 126 -14.06 9.62 2.49
C PHE A 126 -14.16 9.01 1.09
N LYS A 127 -14.59 7.74 0.97
CA LYS A 127 -14.61 6.98 -0.29
C LYS A 127 -13.25 6.98 -1.01
N GLY A 128 -12.17 7.02 -0.23
CA GLY A 128 -10.80 7.04 -0.74
C GLY A 128 -10.35 5.71 -1.33
N VAL A 129 -9.13 5.67 -1.87
CA VAL A 129 -8.49 4.42 -2.31
C VAL A 129 -7.41 4.04 -1.29
N PRO A 130 -7.30 2.78 -0.87
CA PRO A 130 -6.25 2.34 0.04
C PRO A 130 -4.92 2.34 -0.71
N VAL A 131 -4.01 3.21 -0.30
CA VAL A 131 -2.68 3.37 -0.93
C VAL A 131 -1.60 2.51 -0.23
N GLY A 132 -2.02 1.63 0.68
CA GLY A 132 -1.15 0.77 1.48
C GLY A 132 -0.49 1.49 2.67
N PRO A 133 -0.08 0.74 3.71
CA PRO A 133 0.52 1.30 4.92
C PRO A 133 1.92 1.90 4.68
N LEU A 134 2.60 1.56 3.58
CA LEU A 134 3.97 1.96 3.32
C LEU A 134 4.14 3.48 3.21
N ILE A 135 3.27 4.15 2.44
CA ILE A 135 3.34 5.60 2.23
C ILE A 135 2.99 6.33 3.52
N ALA A 136 1.93 5.89 4.20
CA ALA A 136 1.53 6.44 5.48
C ALA A 136 2.63 6.25 6.54
N ALA A 137 3.30 5.10 6.55
CA ALA A 137 4.41 4.83 7.48
C ALA A 137 5.61 5.72 7.14
N GLY A 138 5.87 5.97 5.85
CA GLY A 138 6.87 6.93 5.40
C GLY A 138 6.59 8.34 5.89
N LEU A 139 5.36 8.82 5.77
CA LEU A 139 4.94 10.12 6.31
C LEU A 139 5.04 10.18 7.83
N LEU A 140 4.57 9.13 8.52
CA LEU A 140 4.64 9.07 9.97
C LEU A 140 6.08 9.03 10.48
N SER A 141 6.99 8.39 9.74
CA SER A 141 8.43 8.35 10.08
C SER A 141 9.09 9.74 10.09
N LEU A 142 8.51 10.73 9.41
CA LEU A 142 8.98 12.12 9.50
C LEU A 142 8.58 12.77 10.82
N ILE A 143 7.43 12.38 11.38
CA ILE A 143 6.85 12.97 12.59
C ILE A 143 7.42 12.31 13.84
N ILE A 144 7.50 10.98 13.87
CA ILE A 144 7.98 10.21 15.02
C ILE A 144 9.52 10.22 15.10
N GLY A 145 10.20 10.61 14.02
CA GLY A 145 11.66 10.58 13.94
C GLY A 145 12.22 9.17 13.71
N ARG A 146 13.52 9.08 13.40
CA ARG A 146 14.22 7.79 13.33
C ARG A 146 14.33 7.24 14.75
N GLY A 147 13.51 6.25 15.09
CA GLY A 147 13.90 5.23 16.05
C GLY A 147 15.03 4.40 15.45
#